data_AF-A0A4U8WDN5-F1
#
_entry.id   AF-A0A4U8WDN5-F1
#
_cell.length_a   1.000
_cell.length_b   1.000
_cell.length_c   1.000
_cell.angle_alpha   90.00
_cell.angle_beta   90.00
_cell.angle_gamma   90.00
#
_symmetry.space_group_name_H-M   'P 1'
#
loop_
_entity.id
_entity.type
_entity.pdbx_description
1 polymer ?
#
loop_
_entity_poly.entity_id
_entity_poly.type
_entity_poly.pdbx_seq_one_letter_code
_entity_poly.pdbx_strand_id
1 'polypeptide(L)'
;MKKIFLYILAGSLCFTACKKDDEVERFVEPEDINVRNSYDEQAIMKFMENNYLDSQGNIKAFSATDAADDNEKKLSELNPVKLPSGVIYIKRSGAQPNPGAAINTDSNSSTASLIKTMMRANYYVATDTDGNVSLSYYGALVNTIDGSNASPVTDPRFYYVKKSVLEGATTDAAKQRSYYEIEGLQEGLSYFNGFQGMPNEANYNLQGVIIVPSKAAFARDNNFYGLQNATFVFNFQIYDTQVRPADQQ
;
A
#
# COMPACT_ATOMS: atom_id res chain seq x y z
N MET A 1 -45.71 -12.41 -15.36
CA MET A 1 -44.88 -11.32 -15.92
C MET A 1 -44.80 -10.22 -14.89
N LYS A 2 -43.66 -10.09 -14.20
CA LYS A 2 -42.59 -9.08 -14.39
C LYS A 2 -43.08 -7.65 -14.04
N LYS A 3 -42.76 -7.14 -12.84
CA LYS A 3 -41.55 -6.33 -12.47
C LYS A 3 -41.80 -4.85 -12.84
N ILE A 4 -41.52 -3.81 -12.05
CA ILE A 4 -40.73 -3.59 -10.83
C ILE A 4 -41.20 -2.23 -10.27
N PHE A 5 -41.34 -2.10 -8.94
CA PHE A 5 -41.56 -0.82 -8.26
C PHE A 5 -40.23 -0.05 -8.18
N LEU A 6 -40.21 1.17 -8.71
CA LEU A 6 -39.07 2.08 -8.68
C LEU A 6 -39.12 2.87 -7.37
N TYR A 7 -38.32 2.48 -6.38
CA TYR A 7 -38.08 3.30 -5.19
C TYR A 7 -37.01 4.36 -5.53
N ILE A 8 -37.47 5.56 -5.89
CA ILE A 8 -36.61 6.75 -5.92
C ILE A 8 -36.40 7.17 -4.47
N LEU A 9 -35.22 6.84 -3.93
CA LEU A 9 -34.73 7.37 -2.67
C LEU A 9 -34.35 8.84 -2.90
N ALA A 10 -35.30 9.75 -2.70
CA ALA A 10 -35.04 11.18 -2.64
C ALA A 10 -34.29 11.47 -1.33
N GLY A 11 -32.96 11.40 -1.37
CA GLY A 11 -32.10 11.93 -0.33
C GLY A 11 -32.23 13.44 -0.26
N SER A 12 -32.55 13.94 0.92
CA SER A 12 -32.83 15.33 1.22
C SER A 12 -31.71 16.29 0.80
N LEU A 13 -31.95 17.06 -0.25
CA LEU A 13 -31.29 18.36 -0.44
C LEU A 13 -31.95 19.37 0.50
N CYS A 14 -31.31 19.62 1.65
CA CYS A 14 -31.63 20.76 2.51
C CYS A 14 -30.44 21.72 2.62
N PHE A 15 -30.47 22.70 1.72
CA PHE A 15 -30.06 24.10 1.83
C PHE A 15 -29.09 24.55 2.95
N THR A 16 -27.93 25.05 2.54
CA THR A 16 -27.30 26.35 2.87
C THR A 16 -26.18 26.55 1.81
N ALA A 17 -25.77 27.71 1.30
CA ALA A 17 -26.14 29.12 1.36
C ALA A 17 -25.26 29.84 0.31
N CYS A 18 -25.68 31.01 -0.18
CA CYS A 18 -24.72 32.04 -0.57
C CYS A 18 -23.85 32.39 0.67
N LYS A 19 -22.57 32.00 0.67
CA LYS A 19 -21.46 32.56 1.45
C LYS A 19 -20.22 32.40 0.56
N LYS A 20 -19.68 33.46 -0.04
CA LYS A 20 -18.59 34.31 0.47
C LYS A 20 -17.53 33.56 1.29
N ASP A 21 -16.31 33.71 0.77
CA ASP A 21 -14.97 33.46 1.30
C ASP A 21 -14.42 32.04 1.22
N ASP A 22 -13.28 31.97 0.52
CA ASP A 22 -12.34 30.89 0.25
C ASP A 22 -11.91 30.12 1.52
N GLU A 23 -12.79 29.27 2.06
CA GLU A 23 -12.34 28.15 2.88
C GLU A 23 -12.18 26.93 1.98
N VAL A 24 -10.93 26.62 1.61
CA VAL A 24 -10.55 25.35 1.00
C VAL A 24 -11.16 24.24 1.85
N GLU A 25 -12.03 23.41 1.26
CA GLU A 25 -12.66 22.30 1.96
C GLU A 25 -11.59 21.46 2.67
N ARG A 26 -11.63 21.47 4.01
CA ARG A 26 -10.82 20.55 4.80
C ARG A 26 -11.35 19.16 4.54
N PHE A 27 -10.46 18.21 4.27
CA PHE A 27 -10.79 16.80 4.15
C PHE A 27 -11.79 16.37 5.24
N VAL A 28 -12.96 15.86 4.83
CA VAL A 28 -13.98 15.33 5.73
C VAL A 28 -13.98 13.81 5.61
N GLU A 29 -13.69 13.13 6.72
CA GLU A 29 -13.82 11.68 6.78
C GLU A 29 -15.30 11.28 6.70
N PRO A 30 -15.72 10.42 5.76
CA PRO A 30 -17.09 9.93 5.73
C PRO A 30 -17.43 9.18 7.01
N GLU A 31 -18.63 9.39 7.57
CA GLU A 31 -19.07 8.66 8.77
C GLU A 31 -19.17 7.15 8.51
N ASP A 32 -19.69 6.76 7.34
CA ASP A 32 -19.84 5.37 6.93
C ASP A 32 -18.53 4.79 6.38
N ILE A 33 -18.06 3.70 6.99
CA ILE A 33 -16.87 2.97 6.57
C ILE A 33 -17.00 2.40 5.16
N ASN A 34 -18.22 2.08 4.70
CA ASN A 34 -18.43 1.59 3.34
C ASN A 34 -18.18 2.66 2.29
N VAL A 35 -18.45 3.93 2.61
CA VAL A 35 -18.13 5.07 1.74
C VAL A 35 -16.61 5.25 1.65
N ARG A 36 -15.90 5.20 2.77
CA ARG A 36 -14.42 5.19 2.81
C ARG A 36 -13.84 4.06 1.95
N ASN A 37 -14.37 2.84 2.10
CA ASN A 37 -13.93 1.68 1.32
C ASN A 37 -14.17 1.86 -0.19
N SER A 38 -15.29 2.48 -0.57
CA SER A 38 -15.59 2.79 -1.97
C SER A 38 -14.65 3.86 -2.53
N TYR A 39 -14.31 4.87 -1.73
CA TYR A 39 -13.34 5.89 -2.12
C TYR A 39 -11.95 5.32 -2.35
N ASP A 40 -11.47 4.44 -1.46
CA ASP A 40 -10.19 3.75 -1.65
C ASP A 40 -10.20 2.96 -2.97
N GLU A 41 -11.26 2.19 -3.25
CA GLU A 41 -11.35 1.40 -4.48
C GLU A 41 -11.31 2.28 -5.73
N GLN A 42 -12.10 3.35 -5.77
CA GLN A 42 -12.11 4.29 -6.89
C GLN A 42 -10.75 4.98 -7.08
N ALA A 43 -10.16 5.45 -5.98
CA ALA A 43 -8.87 6.13 -5.97
C ALA A 43 -7.72 5.21 -6.41
N ILE A 44 -7.71 3.96 -5.95
CA ILE A 44 -6.71 2.95 -6.34
C ILE A 44 -6.83 2.62 -7.83
N MET A 45 -8.04 2.42 -8.34
CA MET A 45 -8.25 2.20 -9.78
C MET A 45 -7.71 3.37 -10.59
N LYS A 46 -8.03 4.61 -10.19
CA LYS A 46 -7.51 5.81 -10.85
C LYS A 46 -5.98 5.92 -10.75
N PHE A 47 -5.40 5.57 -9.60
CA PHE A 47 -3.95 5.53 -9.45
C PHE A 47 -3.33 4.53 -10.44
N MET A 48 -3.90 3.34 -10.60
CA MET A 48 -3.39 2.36 -11.54
C MET A 48 -3.54 2.77 -13.02
N GLU A 49 -4.59 3.52 -13.36
CA GLU A 49 -4.80 4.06 -14.71
C GLU A 49 -3.85 5.21 -15.07
N ASN A 50 -3.43 5.98 -14.05
CA ASN A 50 -2.64 7.20 -14.23
C ASN A 50 -1.14 7.02 -13.97
N ASN A 51 -0.71 5.79 -13.67
CA ASN A 51 0.70 5.50 -13.42
C ASN A 51 1.16 4.28 -14.21
N TYR A 52 2.47 4.19 -14.43
CA TYR A 52 3.18 3.10 -15.07
C TYR A 52 4.44 2.72 -14.29
N LEU A 53 5.12 1.64 -14.71
CA LEU A 53 6.43 1.26 -14.19
C LEU A 53 7.51 1.59 -15.22
N ASP A 54 8.55 2.32 -14.81
CA ASP A 54 9.72 2.55 -15.66
C ASP A 54 10.59 1.28 -15.85
N SER A 55 11.69 1.42 -16.57
CA SER A 55 12.62 0.32 -16.87
C SER A 55 13.30 -0.29 -15.64
N GLN A 56 13.34 0.41 -14.50
CA GLN A 56 13.82 -0.15 -13.22
C GLN A 56 12.66 -0.56 -12.30
N GLY A 57 11.42 -0.39 -12.74
CA GLY A 57 10.22 -0.74 -12.01
C GLY A 57 9.75 0.34 -11.04
N ASN A 58 10.24 1.58 -11.14
CA ASN A 58 9.73 2.70 -10.35
C ASN A 58 8.35 3.11 -10.84
N ILE A 59 7.45 3.42 -9.91
CA ILE A 59 6.15 4.00 -10.26
C ILE A 59 6.33 5.45 -10.73
N LYS A 60 5.77 5.77 -11.90
CA LYS A 60 5.75 7.10 -12.51
C LYS A 60 4.32 7.46 -12.92
N ALA A 61 3.96 8.73 -12.76
CA ALA A 61 2.71 9.24 -13.31
C ALA A 61 2.89 9.56 -14.79
N PHE A 62 1.87 9.31 -15.61
CA PHE A 62 1.86 9.77 -16.99
C PHE A 62 1.87 11.30 -17.05
N SER A 63 2.60 11.85 -18.01
CA SER A 63 2.68 13.27 -18.27
C SER A 63 1.70 13.69 -19.35
N ALA A 64 0.87 14.69 -19.08
CA ALA A 64 0.04 15.30 -20.13
C ALA A 64 0.86 16.14 -21.14
N THR A 65 2.16 16.33 -20.89
CA THR A 65 3.02 17.26 -21.65
C THR A 65 4.27 16.60 -22.24
N ASP A 66 4.57 15.36 -21.85
CA ASP A 66 5.72 14.60 -22.32
C ASP A 66 5.24 13.28 -22.91
N ALA A 67 5.29 13.18 -24.25
CA ALA A 67 4.84 12.00 -24.97
C ALA A 67 5.81 10.81 -24.85
N ALA A 68 6.94 10.93 -24.14
CA ALA A 68 7.89 9.84 -23.94
C ALA A 68 7.26 8.64 -23.21
N ASP A 69 6.26 8.88 -22.37
CA ASP A 69 5.56 7.85 -21.60
C ASP A 69 4.26 7.34 -22.25
N ASP A 70 3.79 7.93 -23.35
CA ASP A 70 2.53 7.55 -24.04
C ASP A 70 2.47 6.08 -24.49
N ASN A 71 3.62 5.41 -24.60
CA ASN A 71 3.73 4.00 -25.00
C ASN A 71 3.86 3.03 -23.82
N GLU A 72 4.00 3.56 -22.60
CA GLU A 72 4.14 2.75 -21.40
C GLU A 72 2.80 2.16 -21.00
N LYS A 73 2.85 0.93 -20.48
CA LYS A 73 1.65 0.26 -20.00
C LYS A 73 1.25 0.80 -18.64
N LYS A 74 -0.03 1.09 -18.48
CA LYS A 74 -0.61 1.46 -17.19
C LYS A 74 -0.45 0.32 -16.19
N LEU A 75 -0.39 0.62 -14.90
CA LEU A 75 -0.36 -0.41 -13.86
C LEU A 75 -1.56 -1.37 -13.97
N SER A 76 -2.73 -0.85 -14.36
CA SER A 76 -3.94 -1.66 -14.58
C SER A 76 -3.81 -2.68 -15.73
N GLU A 77 -2.87 -2.47 -16.65
CA GLU A 77 -2.61 -3.33 -17.81
C GLU A 77 -1.48 -4.34 -17.54
N LEU A 78 -0.84 -4.30 -16.37
CA LEU A 78 0.26 -5.19 -15.97
C LEU A 78 -0.20 -6.48 -15.27
N ASN A 79 -1.40 -6.96 -15.60
CA ASN A 79 -2.05 -8.12 -14.97
C ASN A 79 -2.14 -8.01 -13.43
N PRO A 80 -2.71 -6.92 -12.88
CA PRO A 80 -2.93 -6.80 -11.45
C PRO A 80 -3.83 -7.94 -10.93
N VAL A 81 -3.52 -8.45 -9.74
CA VAL A 81 -4.36 -9.43 -9.03
C VAL A 81 -4.92 -8.79 -7.78
N LYS A 82 -6.24 -8.74 -7.68
CA LYS A 82 -6.98 -8.25 -6.50
C LYS A 82 -7.36 -9.43 -5.61
N LEU A 83 -6.97 -9.34 -4.34
CA LEU A 83 -7.26 -10.33 -3.31
C LEU A 83 -8.61 -10.05 -2.61
N PRO A 84 -9.18 -11.01 -1.86
CA PRO A 84 -10.44 -10.82 -1.14
C PRO A 84 -10.43 -9.64 -0.16
N SER A 85 -9.28 -9.36 0.47
CA SER A 85 -9.07 -8.19 1.34
C SER A 85 -9.13 -6.85 0.58
N GLY A 86 -9.06 -6.87 -0.75
CA GLY A 86 -8.90 -5.70 -1.60
C GLY A 86 -7.46 -5.30 -1.87
N VAL A 87 -6.47 -5.98 -1.26
CA VAL A 87 -5.06 -5.84 -1.62
C VAL A 87 -4.88 -6.15 -3.10
N ILE A 88 -4.09 -5.34 -3.79
CA ILE A 88 -3.74 -5.55 -5.19
C ILE A 88 -2.23 -5.75 -5.28
N TYR A 89 -1.78 -6.79 -5.97
CA TYR A 89 -0.37 -6.93 -6.29
C TYR A 89 -0.14 -7.00 -7.81
N ILE A 90 1.00 -6.47 -8.23
CA ILE A 90 1.48 -6.49 -9.61
C ILE A 90 2.90 -7.06 -9.58
N LYS A 91 3.09 -8.23 -10.20
CA LYS A 91 4.41 -8.82 -10.39
C LYS A 91 5.01 -8.31 -11.68
N ARG A 92 6.18 -7.69 -11.60
CA ARG A 92 6.90 -7.26 -12.79
C ARG A 92 7.57 -8.46 -13.45
N SER A 93 7.23 -8.68 -14.72
CA SER A 93 7.85 -9.71 -15.55
C SER A 93 9.35 -9.44 -15.73
N GLY A 94 10.18 -10.48 -15.70
CA GLY A 94 11.63 -10.37 -15.86
C GLY A 94 12.40 -9.79 -14.67
N ALA A 95 11.71 -9.38 -13.59
CA ALA A 95 12.34 -8.86 -12.37
C ALA A 95 12.20 -9.82 -11.16
N GLN A 96 11.62 -11.00 -11.35
CA GLN A 96 11.50 -12.01 -10.29
C GLN A 96 12.79 -12.83 -10.15
N PRO A 97 13.15 -13.27 -8.93
CA PRO A 97 14.28 -14.18 -8.72
C PRO A 97 14.01 -15.55 -9.35
N ASN A 98 15.06 -16.21 -9.86
CA ASN A 98 14.99 -17.56 -10.40
C ASN A 98 16.30 -18.36 -10.12
N PRO A 99 16.30 -19.32 -9.18
CA PRO A 99 15.21 -19.64 -8.25
C PRO A 99 14.97 -18.51 -7.25
N GLY A 100 13.79 -18.49 -6.63
CA GLY A 100 13.44 -17.55 -5.57
C GLY A 100 13.09 -18.26 -4.26
N ALA A 101 13.30 -17.57 -3.14
CA ALA A 101 12.90 -18.04 -1.82
C ALA A 101 11.47 -17.61 -1.51
N ALA A 102 10.61 -18.56 -1.14
CA ALA A 102 9.27 -18.27 -0.68
C ALA A 102 9.29 -17.45 0.62
N ILE A 103 8.30 -16.58 0.78
CA ILE A 103 8.18 -15.70 1.94
C ILE A 103 7.03 -16.19 2.81
N ASN A 104 7.35 -16.66 4.00
CA ASN A 104 6.37 -16.98 5.02
C ASN A 104 6.14 -15.76 5.91
N THR A 105 4.98 -15.13 5.76
CA THR A 105 4.62 -13.89 6.48
C THR A 105 3.87 -14.15 7.79
N ASP A 106 3.61 -15.41 8.16
CA ASP A 106 3.03 -15.74 9.47
C ASP A 106 4.05 -15.50 10.58
N SER A 107 3.89 -14.38 11.29
CA SER A 107 4.75 -13.95 12.39
C SER A 107 4.81 -14.92 13.57
N ASN A 108 3.89 -15.89 13.67
CA ASN A 108 3.89 -16.92 14.71
C ASN A 108 4.51 -18.25 14.25
N SER A 109 4.88 -18.35 12.97
CA SER A 109 5.48 -19.56 12.42
C SER A 109 6.96 -19.67 12.79
N SER A 110 7.43 -20.89 13.09
CA SER A 110 8.85 -21.15 13.29
C SER A 110 9.68 -20.96 12.01
N THR A 111 9.04 -20.86 10.85
CA THR A 111 9.65 -20.57 9.56
C THR A 111 9.29 -19.18 9.03
N ALA A 112 8.80 -18.27 9.89
CA ALA A 112 8.55 -16.88 9.54
C ALA A 112 9.78 -16.27 8.87
N SER A 113 9.56 -15.50 7.80
CA SER A 113 10.64 -14.94 7.01
C SER A 113 11.13 -13.62 7.57
N LEU A 114 12.44 -13.50 7.67
CA LEU A 114 13.15 -12.23 7.76
C LEU A 114 13.45 -11.78 6.32
N ILE A 115 13.08 -10.54 6.02
CA ILE A 115 13.31 -9.96 4.70
C ILE A 115 14.20 -8.72 4.77
N LYS A 116 15.09 -8.58 3.80
CA LYS A 116 15.81 -7.34 3.51
C LYS A 116 15.29 -6.78 2.21
N THR A 117 14.83 -5.53 2.23
CA THR A 117 14.04 -4.98 1.12
C THR A 117 14.47 -3.57 0.76
N MET A 118 14.69 -3.37 -0.54
CA MET A 118 14.79 -2.06 -1.17
C MET A 118 13.38 -1.61 -1.57
N MET A 119 12.89 -0.45 -1.16
CA MET A 119 11.51 -0.03 -1.42
C MET A 119 11.26 1.49 -1.35
N ARG A 120 10.18 1.91 -2.01
CA ARG A 120 9.38 3.08 -1.62
C ARG A 120 8.07 2.59 -1.04
N ALA A 121 7.76 3.01 0.19
CA ALA A 121 6.51 2.72 0.89
C ALA A 121 5.77 4.04 1.12
N ASN A 122 4.96 4.45 0.15
CA ASN A 122 4.20 5.69 0.20
C ASN A 122 2.81 5.45 0.78
N TYR A 123 2.26 6.44 1.46
CA TYR A 123 0.88 6.41 1.93
C TYR A 123 0.10 7.64 1.43
N TYR A 124 -1.17 7.39 1.20
CA TYR A 124 -2.12 8.28 0.55
C TYR A 124 -3.43 8.24 1.32
N VAL A 125 -4.25 9.27 1.11
CA VAL A 125 -5.64 9.25 1.54
C VAL A 125 -6.52 9.42 0.30
N ALA A 126 -7.55 8.60 0.16
CA ALA A 126 -8.54 8.80 -0.88
C ALA A 126 -9.36 10.06 -0.55
N THR A 127 -9.30 11.06 -1.42
CA THR A 127 -10.01 12.33 -1.30
C THR A 127 -11.00 12.47 -2.44
N ASP A 128 -12.14 13.08 -2.16
CA ASP A 128 -13.13 13.50 -3.15
C ASP A 128 -13.03 15.02 -3.28
N THR A 129 -12.79 15.52 -4.49
CA THR A 129 -12.79 16.95 -4.79
C THR A 129 -13.69 17.15 -5.99
N ASP A 130 -14.84 17.80 -5.79
CA ASP A 130 -15.84 18.03 -6.84
C ASP A 130 -16.30 16.76 -7.57
N GLY A 131 -16.44 15.63 -6.85
CA GLY A 131 -16.84 14.33 -7.40
C GLY A 131 -15.69 13.55 -8.04
N ASN A 132 -14.46 14.04 -7.93
CA ASN A 132 -13.27 13.41 -8.48
C ASN A 132 -12.45 12.71 -7.39
N VAL A 133 -12.71 11.42 -7.19
CA VAL A 133 -12.04 10.62 -6.17
C VAL A 133 -10.63 10.22 -6.62
N SER A 134 -9.61 10.52 -5.82
CA SER A 134 -8.21 10.17 -6.12
C SER A 134 -7.34 9.98 -4.87
N LEU A 135 -6.19 9.31 -5.04
CA LEU A 135 -5.20 9.19 -3.97
C LEU A 135 -4.40 10.49 -3.86
N SER A 136 -4.59 11.23 -2.77
CA SER A 136 -3.75 12.36 -2.40
C SER A 136 -2.53 11.88 -1.62
N TYR A 137 -1.33 12.18 -2.13
CA TYR A 137 -0.08 11.84 -1.44
C TYR A 137 0.01 12.55 -0.10
N TYR A 138 0.33 11.79 0.95
CA TYR A 138 0.47 12.31 2.30
C TYR A 138 1.90 12.16 2.84
N GLY A 139 2.60 11.09 2.48
CA GLY A 139 3.98 10.89 2.90
C GLY A 139 4.55 9.53 2.55
N ALA A 140 5.70 9.21 3.15
CA ALA A 140 6.35 7.91 3.02
C ALA A 140 6.64 7.31 4.40
N LEU A 141 6.41 6.01 4.57
CA LEU A 141 6.86 5.23 5.73
C LEU A 141 8.37 5.01 5.66
N VAL A 142 8.87 4.68 4.47
CA VAL A 142 10.29 4.54 4.19
C VAL A 142 10.56 4.75 2.70
N ASN A 143 11.71 5.32 2.40
CA ASN A 143 12.27 5.37 1.07
C ASN A 143 13.75 4.97 1.15
N THR A 144 14.06 3.79 0.64
CA THR A 144 15.45 3.30 0.58
C THR A 144 16.08 3.41 -0.80
N ILE A 145 15.35 3.98 -1.77
CA ILE A 145 15.78 4.06 -3.18
C ILE A 145 16.44 5.41 -3.48
N ASP A 146 15.90 6.50 -2.93
CA ASP A 146 16.37 7.85 -3.25
C ASP A 146 17.48 8.32 -2.28
N GLY A 147 18.42 9.11 -2.81
CA GLY A 147 19.46 9.79 -2.02
C GLY A 147 20.81 9.07 -1.98
N SER A 148 21.81 9.73 -1.36
CA SER A 148 23.21 9.28 -1.36
C SER A 148 23.51 8.06 -0.48
N ASN A 149 22.54 7.61 0.33
CA ASN A 149 22.65 6.46 1.24
C ASN A 149 21.54 5.42 0.99
N ALA A 150 21.07 5.31 -0.26
CA ALA A 150 20.08 4.31 -0.65
C ALA A 150 20.56 2.89 -0.28
N SER A 151 19.90 2.26 0.70
CA SER A 151 20.28 0.96 1.23
C SER A 151 19.05 0.17 1.67
N PRO A 152 18.95 -1.12 1.33
CA PRO A 152 17.84 -1.97 1.77
C PRO A 152 17.65 -1.96 3.29
N VAL A 153 16.40 -2.03 3.74
CA VAL A 153 16.02 -2.12 5.15
C VAL A 153 15.67 -3.56 5.51
N THR A 154 16.09 -4.03 6.69
CA THR A 154 15.72 -5.34 7.23
C THR A 154 14.51 -5.20 8.15
N ASP A 155 13.49 -6.02 7.94
CA ASP A 155 12.26 -6.09 8.73
C ASP A 155 11.75 -4.72 9.18
N PRO A 156 11.30 -3.87 8.24
CA PRO A 156 10.65 -2.65 8.65
C PRO A 156 9.48 -2.99 9.57
N ARG A 157 9.24 -2.16 10.59
CA ARG A 157 8.29 -2.46 11.67
C ARG A 157 6.86 -2.69 11.16
N PHE A 158 6.50 -2.10 10.02
CA PHE A 158 5.22 -2.32 9.34
C PHE A 158 5.09 -3.66 8.61
N TYR A 159 6.18 -4.42 8.47
CA TYR A 159 6.16 -5.81 8.03
C TYR A 159 6.22 -6.77 9.21
N TYR A 160 7.14 -6.54 10.15
CA TYR A 160 7.32 -7.41 11.31
C TYR A 160 7.80 -6.58 12.51
N VAL A 161 7.03 -6.58 13.60
CA VAL A 161 7.46 -5.98 14.86
C VAL A 161 8.15 -7.03 15.73
N LYS A 162 9.31 -6.65 16.28
CA LYS A 162 10.09 -7.53 17.17
C LYS A 162 9.32 -7.82 18.45
N LYS A 163 9.42 -9.06 18.95
CA LYS A 163 8.79 -9.49 20.20
C LYS A 163 9.15 -8.61 21.40
N SER A 164 10.41 -8.18 21.50
CA SER A 164 10.86 -7.28 22.57
C SER A 164 10.16 -5.92 22.58
N VAL A 165 9.69 -5.43 21.42
CA VAL A 165 8.89 -4.20 21.33
C VAL A 165 7.48 -4.46 21.90
N LEU A 166 6.89 -5.62 21.61
CA LEU A 166 5.58 -6.00 22.13
C LEU A 166 5.62 -6.22 23.65
N GLU A 167 6.63 -6.94 24.14
CA GLU A 167 6.82 -7.22 25.57
C GLU A 167 7.14 -5.97 26.39
N GLY A 168 7.86 -5.01 25.79
CA GLY A 168 8.19 -3.73 26.41
C GLY A 168 7.07 -2.68 26.36
N ALA A 169 5.96 -2.95 25.67
CA ALA A 169 4.89 -1.99 25.47
C ALA A 169 4.02 -1.81 26.74
N THR A 170 3.68 -0.56 27.05
CA THR A 170 2.93 -0.20 28.26
C THR A 170 1.43 -0.06 28.05
N THR A 171 0.96 0.03 26.81
CA THR A 171 -0.47 0.12 26.46
C THR A 171 -0.95 -1.16 25.80
N ASP A 172 -2.22 -1.50 25.97
CA ASP A 172 -2.76 -2.76 25.43
C ASP A 172 -2.74 -2.79 23.90
N ALA A 173 -2.97 -1.65 23.24
CA ALA A 173 -2.83 -1.53 21.79
C ALA A 173 -1.39 -1.80 21.34
N ALA A 174 -0.41 -1.19 21.99
CA ALA A 174 1.01 -1.34 21.63
C ALA A 174 1.60 -2.73 21.93
N LYS A 175 0.86 -3.61 22.62
CA LYS A 175 1.20 -5.04 22.78
C LYS A 175 0.71 -5.90 21.61
N GLN A 176 -0.13 -5.37 20.73
CA GLN A 176 -0.65 -6.08 19.56
C GLN A 176 0.22 -5.83 18.32
N ARG A 177 0.41 -6.86 17.49
CA ARG A 177 1.12 -6.74 16.20
C ARG A 177 0.42 -5.79 15.24
N SER A 178 -0.91 -5.82 15.19
CA SER A 178 -1.74 -4.96 14.33
C SER A 178 -1.60 -3.47 14.62
N TYR A 179 -1.07 -3.08 15.79
CA TYR A 179 -0.72 -1.69 16.07
C TYR A 179 0.48 -1.20 15.24
N TYR A 180 1.29 -2.11 14.71
CA TYR A 180 2.51 -1.80 13.98
C TYR A 180 2.54 -2.38 12.56
N GLU A 181 2.09 -3.62 12.37
CA GLU A 181 2.20 -4.40 11.15
C GLU A 181 1.01 -4.11 10.22
N ILE A 182 1.27 -4.05 8.91
CA ILE A 182 0.24 -3.89 7.87
C ILE A 182 -0.09 -5.27 7.32
N GLU A 183 -1.22 -5.83 7.74
CA GLU A 183 -1.64 -7.19 7.36
C GLU A 183 -1.76 -7.37 5.85
N GLY A 184 -2.28 -6.38 5.13
CA GLY A 184 -2.38 -6.44 3.67
C GLY A 184 -1.02 -6.42 2.95
N LEU A 185 0.04 -5.88 3.57
CA LEU A 185 1.40 -6.01 3.04
C LEU A 185 1.89 -7.45 3.21
N GLN A 186 1.68 -8.07 4.38
CA GLN A 186 2.03 -9.46 4.64
C GLN A 186 1.29 -10.43 3.70
N GLU A 187 0.00 -10.17 3.46
CA GLU A 187 -0.80 -10.91 2.48
C GLU A 187 -0.22 -10.76 1.07
N GLY A 188 0.03 -9.52 0.61
CA GLY A 188 0.58 -9.26 -0.72
C GLY A 188 1.97 -9.87 -0.92
N LEU A 189 2.84 -9.80 0.08
CA LEU A 189 4.21 -10.35 0.02
C LEU A 189 4.23 -11.87 -0.10
N SER A 190 3.22 -12.58 0.42
CA SER A 190 3.13 -14.05 0.31
C SER A 190 3.06 -14.54 -1.15
N TYR A 191 2.72 -13.65 -2.09
CA TYR A 191 2.71 -13.95 -3.51
C TYR A 191 4.06 -13.72 -4.18
N PHE A 192 5.03 -13.06 -3.55
CA PHE A 192 6.36 -12.83 -4.12
C PHE A 192 7.38 -13.84 -3.61
N ASN A 193 8.47 -13.97 -4.35
CA ASN A 193 9.67 -14.65 -3.86
C ASN A 193 10.78 -13.62 -3.66
N GLY A 194 11.58 -13.80 -2.62
CA GLY A 194 12.77 -13.02 -2.39
C GLY A 194 13.99 -13.57 -3.11
N PHE A 195 14.97 -12.69 -3.36
CA PHE A 195 16.33 -13.12 -3.67
C PHE A 195 16.99 -13.68 -2.39
N GLN A 196 18.15 -14.31 -2.55
CA GLN A 196 18.93 -14.85 -1.44
C GLN A 196 20.33 -14.24 -1.49
N GLY A 197 20.66 -13.41 -0.50
CA GLY A 197 21.99 -12.84 -0.33
C GLY A 197 22.42 -11.79 -1.36
N MET A 198 21.52 -10.98 -1.92
CA MET A 198 21.96 -9.83 -2.73
C MET A 198 22.76 -8.84 -1.86
N PRO A 199 23.92 -8.33 -2.35
CA PRO A 199 24.68 -7.31 -1.63
C PRO A 199 23.89 -6.00 -1.60
N ASN A 200 24.09 -5.20 -0.55
CA ASN A 200 23.34 -3.95 -0.37
C ASN A 200 23.63 -2.93 -1.49
N GLU A 201 24.81 -3.01 -2.09
CA GLU A 201 25.29 -2.16 -3.17
C GLU A 201 24.77 -2.58 -4.55
N ALA A 202 24.07 -3.72 -4.65
CA ALA A 202 23.47 -4.13 -5.91
C ALA A 202 22.45 -3.09 -6.37
N ASN A 203 22.53 -2.70 -7.65
CA ASN A 203 21.51 -1.87 -8.27
C ASN A 203 20.15 -2.57 -8.21
N TYR A 204 19.12 -1.82 -7.85
CA TYR A 204 17.79 -2.36 -7.81
C TYR A 204 17.19 -2.52 -9.22
N ASN A 205 16.32 -3.50 -9.33
CA ASN A 205 15.39 -3.73 -10.42
C ASN A 205 14.09 -4.22 -9.77
N LEU A 206 13.16 -3.29 -9.50
CA LEU A 206 12.04 -3.53 -8.60
C LEU A 206 11.17 -4.69 -9.11
N GLN A 207 10.83 -5.59 -8.18
CA GLN A 207 10.10 -6.83 -8.42
C GLN A 207 8.61 -6.59 -8.67
N GLY A 208 8.06 -5.50 -8.13
CA GLY A 208 6.63 -5.25 -8.29
C GLY A 208 6.08 -4.17 -7.38
N VAL A 209 4.76 -4.18 -7.31
CA VAL A 209 3.95 -3.24 -6.55
C VAL A 209 2.94 -4.01 -5.71
N ILE A 210 2.72 -3.58 -4.47
CA ILE A 210 1.58 -3.98 -3.63
C ILE A 210 0.84 -2.69 -3.24
N ILE A 211 -0.47 -2.66 -3.49
CA ILE A 211 -1.37 -1.58 -3.09
C ILE A 211 -2.30 -2.13 -2.02
N VAL A 212 -2.30 -1.52 -0.84
CA VAL A 212 -3.08 -1.94 0.33
C VAL A 212 -4.14 -0.88 0.60
N PRO A 213 -5.44 -1.15 0.38
CA PRO A 213 -6.50 -0.22 0.75
C PRO A 213 -6.55 -0.06 2.27
N SER A 214 -7.11 1.04 2.77
CA SER A 214 -7.06 1.36 4.21
C SER A 214 -7.66 0.26 5.09
N LYS A 215 -8.74 -0.38 4.63
CA LYS A 215 -9.39 -1.51 5.33
C LYS A 215 -8.52 -2.75 5.52
N ALA A 216 -7.48 -2.92 4.70
CA ALA A 216 -6.51 -4.02 4.80
C ALA A 216 -5.18 -3.54 5.41
N ALA A 217 -5.12 -2.30 5.87
CA ALA A 217 -4.03 -1.73 6.64
C ALA A 217 -4.49 -1.45 8.07
N PHE A 218 -4.71 -0.19 8.43
CA PHE A 218 -5.10 0.21 9.78
C PHE A 218 -6.57 0.63 9.91
N ALA A 219 -7.34 0.69 8.83
CA ALA A 219 -8.73 1.16 8.83
C ALA A 219 -8.90 2.42 9.71
N ARG A 220 -9.77 2.37 10.73
CA ARG A 220 -9.94 3.44 11.73
C ARG A 220 -9.21 3.18 13.04
N ASP A 221 -8.43 2.12 13.11
CA ASP A 221 -7.80 1.66 14.34
C ASP A 221 -6.59 2.53 14.69
N ASN A 222 -6.43 2.79 15.98
CA ASN A 222 -5.22 3.42 16.49
C ASN A 222 -4.01 2.55 16.16
N ASN A 223 -2.99 3.18 15.60
CA ASN A 223 -1.77 2.52 15.17
C ASN A 223 -0.54 3.38 15.51
N PHE A 224 0.63 2.77 15.45
CA PHE A 224 1.91 3.40 15.79
C PHE A 224 2.23 4.63 14.92
N TYR A 225 1.72 4.67 13.70
CA TYR A 225 2.03 5.73 12.72
C TYR A 225 1.01 6.87 12.73
N GLY A 226 -0.15 6.71 13.39
CA GLY A 226 -1.26 7.65 13.29
C GLY A 226 -1.85 7.74 11.87
N LEU A 227 -1.82 6.63 11.12
CA LEU A 227 -2.22 6.58 9.71
C LEU A 227 -3.56 5.85 9.50
N GLN A 228 -4.57 6.24 10.27
CA GLN A 228 -5.94 5.83 10.02
C GLN A 228 -6.39 6.28 8.62
N ASN A 229 -7.22 5.46 7.97
CA ASN A 229 -7.82 5.67 6.65
C ASN A 229 -6.80 5.80 5.50
N ALA A 230 -5.52 5.50 5.76
CA ALA A 230 -4.47 5.59 4.75
C ALA A 230 -4.45 4.35 3.85
N THR A 231 -4.34 4.58 2.55
CA THR A 231 -4.01 3.57 1.54
C THR A 231 -2.50 3.59 1.31
N PHE A 232 -1.88 2.42 1.22
CA PHE A 232 -0.43 2.27 1.08
C PHE A 232 -0.06 1.72 -0.29
N VAL A 233 1.02 2.24 -0.88
CA VAL A 233 1.62 1.73 -2.12
C VAL A 233 3.08 1.39 -1.85
N PHE A 234 3.40 0.12 -1.97
CA PHE A 234 4.74 -0.43 -1.83
C PHE A 234 5.29 -0.78 -3.20
N ASN A 235 6.45 -0.23 -3.55
CA ASN A 235 7.18 -0.57 -4.76
C ASN A 235 8.59 -1.00 -4.36
N PHE A 236 8.95 -2.25 -4.64
CA PHE A 236 10.02 -2.91 -3.87
C PHE A 236 10.80 -3.98 -4.64
N GLN A 237 11.94 -4.35 -4.08
CA GLN A 237 12.71 -5.55 -4.37
C GLN A 237 13.25 -6.16 -3.08
N ILE A 238 13.08 -7.46 -2.91
CA ILE A 238 13.53 -8.21 -1.73
C ILE A 238 14.91 -8.79 -2.01
N TYR A 239 15.94 -8.19 -1.43
CA TYR A 239 17.35 -8.52 -1.65
C TYR A 239 17.73 -9.84 -0.97
N ASP A 240 17.10 -10.13 0.16
CA ASP A 240 17.40 -11.33 0.93
C ASP A 240 16.16 -11.81 1.67
N THR A 241 15.91 -13.12 1.61
CA THR A 241 14.89 -13.83 2.37
C THR A 241 15.54 -15.02 3.06
N GLN A 242 15.40 -15.05 4.38
CA GLN A 242 15.87 -16.15 5.21
C GLN A 242 14.83 -16.50 6.28
N VAL A 243 14.93 -17.71 6.83
CA VAL A 243 14.17 -18.07 8.03
C VAL A 243 14.64 -17.18 9.18
N ARG A 244 13.68 -16.56 9.88
CA ARG A 244 13.95 -15.72 11.04
C ARG A 244 14.65 -16.53 12.13
N PRO A 245 15.82 -16.08 12.63
CA PRO A 245 16.50 -16.71 13.75
C PRO A 245 15.59 -16.83 14.98
N ALA A 246 15.70 -17.95 15.72
CA ALA A 246 14.81 -18.25 16.84
C ALA A 246 14.86 -17.22 17.99
N ASP A 247 16.00 -16.56 18.18
CA ASP A 247 16.19 -15.47 19.15
C ASP A 247 15.55 -14.14 18.71
N GLN A 248 15.06 -14.06 17.47
CA GLN A 248 14.37 -12.91 16.89
C GLN A 248 12.87 -13.16 16.67
N GLN A 249 12.35 -14.33 17.05
CA GLN A 249 10.93 -14.71 16.99
C GLN A 249 10.14 -14.18 18.20
#